data_AF-A0A9W9RC81-F1
#
_entry.id   AF-A0A9W9RC81-F1
#
_cell.length_a   1.000
_cell.length_b   1.000
_cell.length_c   1.000
_cell.angle_alpha   90.00
_cell.angle_beta   90.00
_cell.angle_gamma   90.00
#
_symmetry.space_group_name_H-M   'P 1'
#
loop_
_entity.id
_entity.type
_entity.pdbx_description
1 polymer ?
#
loop_
_entity_poly.entity_id
_entity_poly.type
_entity_poly.pdbx_seq_one_letter_code
_entity_poly.pdbx_strand_id
1 'polypeptide(L)'
;MAQTTRPDASTITCNITANNYVAPHLATAAQVQHNLQHQHLWTSLAGYTIPGNATQTDPLNAPKETISLISGYPPHRVYTHPDEQLYMLENKIKEDDLQPERMFVVPTTQGQQWSLRHMAVVFHRLPEFVEQAKEQDGGSLGVKAADDPEKRERLAKYYAKKKESLQTGEWGSQRLLLAMIDKGMGGDGTVAYYVVQEGEVKPRQN
;
A
#
# COMPACT_ATOMS: atom_id res chain seq x y z
N MET A 1 0.79 24.44 43.98
CA MET A 1 0.79 23.19 43.17
C MET A 1 0.00 23.48 41.92
N ALA A 2 0.63 23.50 40.74
CA ALA A 2 -0.09 23.75 39.48
C ALA A 2 -0.91 22.50 39.14
N GLN A 3 -2.23 22.66 38.98
CA GLN A 3 -3.11 21.59 38.51
C GLN A 3 -2.77 21.29 37.05
N THR A 4 -2.38 20.07 36.74
CA THR A 4 -2.14 19.63 35.36
C THR A 4 -3.50 19.29 34.73
N THR A 5 -3.93 20.09 33.76
CA THR A 5 -5.12 19.79 32.96
C THR A 5 -4.79 18.67 31.97
N ARG A 6 -5.66 17.67 31.86
CA ARG A 6 -5.46 16.56 30.91
C ARG A 6 -5.54 17.11 29.48
N PRO A 7 -4.61 16.75 28.59
CA PRO A 7 -4.69 17.16 27.19
C PRO A 7 -5.92 16.56 26.51
N ASP A 8 -6.45 17.30 25.54
CA ASP A 8 -7.56 16.86 24.71
C ASP A 8 -7.18 15.62 23.88
N ALA A 9 -8.20 14.83 23.52
CA ALA A 9 -8.00 13.65 22.68
C ALA A 9 -7.53 14.04 21.27
N SER A 10 -6.64 13.24 20.68
CA SER A 10 -6.18 13.47 19.31
C SER A 10 -7.31 13.26 18.30
N THR A 11 -7.20 13.89 17.12
CA THR A 11 -8.17 13.78 16.03
C THR A 11 -8.44 12.32 15.64
N ILE A 12 -7.40 11.46 15.67
CA ILE A 12 -7.51 10.02 15.42
C ILE A 12 -8.34 9.34 16.50
N THR A 13 -8.05 9.61 17.76
CA THR A 13 -8.81 9.03 18.88
C THR A 13 -10.28 9.45 18.80
N CYS A 14 -10.56 10.72 18.51
CA CYS A 14 -11.92 11.20 18.29
C CYS A 14 -12.62 10.48 17.13
N ASN A 15 -11.93 10.28 15.99
CA ASN A 15 -12.48 9.57 14.84
C ASN A 15 -12.78 8.09 15.14
N ILE A 16 -11.85 7.41 15.83
CA ILE A 16 -12.02 6.00 16.23
C ILE A 16 -13.19 5.86 17.22
N THR A 17 -13.29 6.75 18.21
CA THR A 17 -14.39 6.74 19.18
C THR A 17 -15.72 7.11 18.53
N ALA A 18 -15.76 8.07 17.61
CA ALA A 18 -16.98 8.48 16.92
C ALA A 18 -17.55 7.36 16.03
N ASN A 19 -16.68 6.64 15.32
CA ASN A 19 -17.10 5.58 14.40
C ASN A 19 -17.41 4.24 15.08
N ASN A 20 -17.15 4.10 16.39
CA ASN A 20 -17.46 2.92 17.19
C ASN A 20 -17.13 1.59 16.48
N TYR A 21 -15.89 1.45 16.01
CA TYR A 21 -15.47 0.27 15.26
C TYR A 21 -15.68 -1.01 16.07
N VAL A 22 -16.53 -1.90 15.54
CA VAL A 22 -16.91 -3.17 16.19
C VAL A 22 -15.74 -4.16 16.27
N ALA A 23 -14.82 -4.10 15.30
CA ALA A 23 -13.70 -5.02 15.19
C ALA A 23 -12.35 -4.29 15.25
N PRO A 24 -11.34 -4.87 15.94
CA PRO A 24 -10.05 -4.21 16.17
C PRO A 24 -9.24 -3.97 14.89
N HIS A 25 -9.39 -4.84 13.87
CA HIS A 25 -8.73 -4.68 12.58
C HIS A 25 -9.22 -3.43 11.83
N LEU A 26 -10.50 -3.07 11.96
CA LEU A 26 -11.08 -1.87 11.37
C LEU A 26 -10.56 -0.60 12.05
N ALA A 27 -10.43 -0.60 13.38
CA ALA A 27 -9.84 0.52 14.10
C ALA A 27 -8.36 0.75 13.70
N THR A 28 -7.58 -0.33 13.57
CA THR A 28 -6.20 -0.30 13.06
C THR A 28 -6.15 0.23 11.62
N ALA A 29 -7.03 -0.25 10.75
CA ALA A 29 -7.11 0.24 9.37
C ALA A 29 -7.46 1.73 9.30
N ALA A 30 -8.42 2.19 10.10
CA ALA A 30 -8.79 3.61 10.16
C ALA A 30 -7.63 4.49 10.64
N GLN A 31 -6.84 4.03 11.60
CA GLN A 31 -5.65 4.74 12.07
C GLN A 31 -4.59 4.85 10.97
N VAL A 32 -4.29 3.76 10.26
CA VAL A 32 -3.36 3.78 9.12
C VAL A 32 -3.90 4.66 8.00
N GLN A 33 -5.19 4.57 7.66
CA GLN A 33 -5.80 5.40 6.64
C GLN A 33 -5.69 6.90 6.96
N HIS A 34 -5.97 7.28 8.22
CA HIS A 34 -5.80 8.66 8.68
C HIS A 34 -4.33 9.09 8.58
N ASN A 35 -3.38 8.23 8.93
CA ASN A 35 -1.96 8.51 8.80
C ASN A 35 -1.53 8.73 7.34
N LEU A 36 -1.95 7.84 6.43
CA LEU A 36 -1.71 7.95 5.00
C LEU A 36 -2.28 9.25 4.42
N GLN A 37 -3.51 9.61 4.79
CA GLN A 37 -4.19 10.81 4.28
C GLN A 37 -3.55 12.10 4.78
N HIS A 38 -3.31 12.21 6.09
CA HIS A 38 -2.98 13.49 6.71
C HIS A 38 -1.49 13.72 6.92
N GLN A 39 -0.68 12.65 7.07
CA GLN A 39 0.77 12.77 7.22
C GLN A 39 1.50 12.50 5.91
N HIS A 40 1.08 11.48 5.16
CA HIS A 40 1.72 11.10 3.91
C HIS A 40 1.03 11.67 2.66
N LEU A 41 -0.07 12.42 2.82
CA LEU A 41 -0.80 13.09 1.74
C LEU A 41 -1.23 12.16 0.61
N TRP A 42 -1.59 10.91 0.95
CA TRP A 42 -2.12 9.96 -0.03
C TRP A 42 -3.49 10.39 -0.51
N THR A 43 -3.76 10.13 -1.79
CA THR A 43 -5.03 10.46 -2.46
C THR A 43 -5.77 9.21 -2.93
N SER A 44 -7.07 9.37 -3.18
CA SER A 44 -7.97 8.29 -3.61
C SER A 44 -7.90 7.02 -2.75
N LEU A 45 -7.94 7.22 -1.43
CA LEU A 45 -7.89 6.12 -0.46
C LEU A 45 -9.16 5.27 -0.53
N ALA A 46 -9.00 3.96 -0.69
CA ALA A 46 -10.09 2.97 -0.70
C ALA A 46 -9.77 1.80 0.24
N GLY A 47 -10.75 1.36 1.01
CA GLY A 47 -10.64 0.23 1.93
C GLY A 47 -11.26 -1.04 1.36
N TYR A 48 -10.55 -2.16 1.51
CA TYR A 48 -10.98 -3.50 1.14
C TYR A 48 -10.84 -4.44 2.33
N THR A 49 -11.50 -5.58 2.24
CA THR A 49 -11.48 -6.60 3.28
C THR A 49 -11.38 -7.97 2.64
N ILE A 50 -10.39 -8.74 3.06
CA ILE A 50 -10.29 -10.16 2.72
C ILE A 50 -10.98 -10.94 3.85
N PRO A 51 -12.13 -11.58 3.59
CA PRO A 51 -12.85 -12.32 4.61
C PRO A 51 -12.01 -13.51 5.09
N GLY A 52 -11.94 -13.68 6.41
CA GLY A 52 -11.41 -14.89 7.02
C GLY A 52 -12.51 -15.93 7.21
N ASN A 53 -12.24 -17.21 6.91
CA ASN A 53 -13.19 -18.29 7.17
C ASN A 53 -12.75 -19.08 8.41
N ALA A 54 -13.45 -18.87 9.52
CA ALA A 54 -13.23 -19.61 10.77
C ALA A 54 -13.77 -21.06 10.71
N THR A 55 -14.65 -21.37 9.77
CA THR A 55 -15.48 -22.60 9.76
C THR A 55 -15.27 -23.53 8.56
N GLN A 56 -14.37 -23.22 7.62
CA GLN A 56 -14.27 -23.99 6.38
C GLN A 56 -13.14 -25.03 6.38
N THR A 57 -13.49 -26.22 5.93
CA THR A 57 -12.70 -27.46 5.81
C THR A 57 -11.70 -27.46 4.65
N ASP A 58 -11.49 -26.33 3.97
CA ASP A 58 -10.52 -26.22 2.89
C ASP A 58 -9.27 -25.44 3.37
N PRO A 59 -8.29 -26.14 3.97
CA PRO A 59 -7.19 -25.51 4.68
C PRO A 59 -6.22 -24.77 3.76
N LEU A 60 -6.39 -24.73 2.43
CA LEU A 60 -5.41 -24.12 1.53
C LEU A 60 -5.60 -22.62 1.26
N ASN A 61 -6.82 -22.07 1.30
CA ASN A 61 -7.09 -20.79 0.60
C ASN A 61 -7.62 -19.62 1.45
N ALA A 62 -8.23 -19.86 2.61
CA ALA A 62 -8.80 -18.77 3.43
C ALA A 62 -7.95 -18.47 4.67
N PRO A 63 -7.73 -17.19 5.00
CA PRO A 63 -7.07 -16.81 6.23
C PRO A 63 -7.99 -17.10 7.42
N LYS A 64 -7.41 -17.39 8.60
CA LYS A 64 -8.20 -17.64 9.82
C LYS A 64 -8.87 -16.35 10.33
N GLU A 65 -8.20 -15.23 10.10
CA GLU A 65 -8.63 -13.90 10.51
C GLU A 65 -8.96 -13.03 9.30
N THR A 66 -9.83 -12.05 9.49
CA THR A 66 -10.17 -11.07 8.46
C THR A 66 -9.03 -10.07 8.31
N ILE A 67 -8.59 -9.83 7.07
CA ILE A 67 -7.47 -8.93 6.77
C ILE A 67 -8.02 -7.65 6.14
N SER A 68 -7.72 -6.50 6.74
CA SER A 68 -7.97 -5.20 6.13
C SER A 68 -6.89 -4.87 5.11
N LEU A 69 -7.30 -4.22 4.02
CA LEU A 69 -6.41 -3.73 2.99
C LEU A 69 -6.82 -2.30 2.63
N ILE A 70 -5.87 -1.41 2.46
CA ILE A 70 -6.09 -0.03 2.05
C ILE A 70 -5.37 0.16 0.72
N SER A 71 -5.93 0.93 -0.20
CA SER A 71 -5.22 1.33 -1.42
C SER A 71 -5.26 2.85 -1.59
N GLY A 72 -4.28 3.43 -2.27
CA GLY A 72 -4.26 4.85 -2.60
C GLY A 72 -3.07 5.23 -3.47
N TYR A 73 -3.00 6.50 -3.86
CA TYR A 73 -1.88 7.07 -4.58
C TYR A 73 -0.97 7.84 -3.62
N PRO A 74 0.29 7.39 -3.44
CA PRO A 74 1.27 8.19 -2.73
C PRO A 74 1.68 9.41 -3.59
N PRO A 75 2.09 10.53 -2.97
CA PRO A 75 2.53 11.72 -3.69
C PRO A 75 3.82 11.50 -4.50
N HIS A 76 4.67 10.58 -4.02
CA HIS A 76 5.90 10.13 -4.67
C HIS A 76 5.96 8.61 -4.67
N ARG A 77 6.72 7.99 -5.57
CA ARG A 77 6.83 6.53 -5.59
C ARG A 77 7.56 6.05 -4.34
N VAL A 78 6.93 5.13 -3.62
CA VAL A 78 7.49 4.59 -2.37
C VAL A 78 8.69 3.67 -2.67
N TYR A 79 8.69 3.00 -3.82
CA TYR A 79 9.77 2.12 -4.24
C TYR A 79 9.84 2.04 -5.77
N THR A 80 11.06 2.05 -6.29
CA THR A 80 11.38 1.78 -7.70
C THR A 80 12.39 0.64 -7.74
N HIS A 81 12.16 -0.37 -8.58
CA HIS A 81 13.09 -1.49 -8.70
C HIS A 81 14.43 -0.99 -9.26
N PRO A 82 15.60 -1.49 -8.81
CA PRO A 82 16.90 -1.02 -9.32
C PRO A 82 17.03 -1.13 -10.85
N ASP A 83 16.59 -2.24 -11.45
CA ASP A 83 16.62 -2.40 -12.92
C ASP A 83 15.67 -1.42 -13.63
N GLU A 84 14.52 -1.09 -13.02
CA GLU A 84 13.60 -0.07 -13.54
C GLU A 84 14.24 1.32 -13.43
N GLN A 85 14.92 1.61 -12.32
CA GLN A 85 15.61 2.87 -12.08
C GLN A 85 16.77 3.07 -13.07
N LEU A 86 17.51 2.01 -13.40
CA LEU A 86 18.56 2.06 -14.41
C LEU A 86 17.96 2.36 -15.79
N TYR A 87 16.88 1.66 -16.17
CA TYR A 87 16.18 1.91 -17.43
C TYR A 87 15.65 3.34 -17.52
N MET A 88 15.08 3.87 -16.43
CA MET A 88 14.62 5.26 -16.37
C MET A 88 15.78 6.25 -16.59
N LEU A 89 16.94 5.99 -15.99
CA LEU A 89 18.13 6.82 -16.13
C LEU A 89 18.67 6.82 -17.58
N GLU A 90 18.80 5.64 -18.19
CA GLU A 90 19.26 5.47 -19.58
C GLU A 90 18.34 6.18 -20.58
N ASN A 91 17.03 6.14 -20.33
CA ASN A 91 16.02 6.74 -21.20
C ASN A 91 15.67 8.19 -20.83
N LYS A 92 16.37 8.79 -19.85
CA LYS A 92 16.17 10.18 -19.37
C LYS A 92 14.72 10.45 -18.92
N ILE A 93 14.10 9.47 -18.28
CA ILE A 93 12.73 9.56 -17.75
C ILE A 93 12.82 9.98 -16.28
N LYS A 94 12.15 11.08 -15.93
CA LYS A 94 12.05 11.53 -14.53
C LYS A 94 10.85 10.89 -13.86
N GLU A 95 10.94 10.74 -12.54
CA GLU A 95 9.82 10.21 -11.75
C GLU A 95 8.56 11.06 -11.87
N ASP A 96 8.70 12.39 -11.88
CA ASP A 96 7.60 13.35 -12.03
C ASP A 96 6.83 13.23 -13.36
N ASP A 97 7.44 12.57 -14.35
CA ASP A 97 6.84 12.36 -15.67
C ASP A 97 5.97 11.09 -15.71
N LEU A 98 6.09 10.25 -14.69
CA LEU A 98 5.38 8.98 -14.60
C LEU A 98 4.01 9.17 -13.94
N GLN A 99 3.09 8.28 -14.30
CA GLN A 99 1.79 8.22 -13.67
C GLN A 99 1.95 7.76 -12.22
N PRO A 100 1.21 8.39 -11.27
CA PRO A 100 1.11 7.91 -9.91
C PRO A 100 0.69 6.45 -9.90
N GLU A 101 1.42 5.63 -9.14
CA GLU A 101 1.14 4.21 -9.02
C GLU A 101 0.30 3.95 -7.78
N ARG A 102 -0.84 3.26 -7.94
CA ARG A 102 -1.67 2.88 -6.81
C ARG A 102 -0.94 1.81 -6.00
N MET A 103 -0.81 2.06 -4.71
CA MET A 103 -0.17 1.15 -3.77
C MET A 103 -1.21 0.57 -2.83
N PHE A 104 -0.97 -0.68 -2.41
CA PHE A 104 -1.79 -1.37 -1.42
C PHE A 104 -1.04 -1.44 -0.09
N VAL A 105 -1.77 -1.27 1.00
CA VAL A 105 -1.27 -1.18 2.37
C VAL A 105 -2.06 -2.13 3.25
N VAL A 106 -1.35 -3.02 3.94
CA VAL A 106 -1.91 -3.96 4.93
C VAL A 106 -1.65 -3.39 6.32
N PRO A 107 -2.70 -2.98 7.07
CA PRO A 107 -2.55 -2.53 8.45
C PRO A 107 -2.27 -3.70 9.39
N THR A 108 -1.30 -3.54 10.29
CA THR A 108 -0.97 -4.50 11.35
C THR A 108 -0.63 -3.77 12.65
N THR A 109 -0.72 -4.46 13.78
CA THR A 109 -0.23 -3.95 15.07
C THR A 109 1.08 -4.62 15.45
N GLN A 110 1.93 -3.91 16.20
CA GLN A 110 3.14 -4.52 16.78
C GLN A 110 2.75 -5.70 17.68
N GLY A 111 3.45 -6.83 17.53
CA GLY A 111 3.16 -8.07 18.23
C GLY A 111 2.09 -8.96 17.58
N GLN A 112 1.40 -8.48 16.54
CA GLN A 112 0.51 -9.33 15.74
C GLN A 112 1.34 -10.37 14.98
N GLN A 113 0.99 -11.64 15.15
CA GLN A 113 1.69 -12.74 14.49
C GLN A 113 1.28 -12.84 13.02
N TRP A 114 2.25 -12.70 12.12
CA TRP A 114 2.06 -12.94 10.69
C TRP A 114 2.63 -14.30 10.31
N SER A 115 1.76 -15.19 9.81
CA SER A 115 2.23 -16.42 9.17
C SER A 115 2.48 -16.16 7.69
N LEU A 116 3.42 -16.91 7.11
CA LEU A 116 3.67 -16.88 5.66
C LEU A 116 2.41 -17.16 4.86
N ARG A 117 1.52 -18.03 5.36
CA ARG A 117 0.22 -18.30 4.74
C ARG A 117 -0.65 -17.05 4.69
N HIS A 118 -0.76 -16.29 5.78
CA HIS A 118 -1.57 -15.06 5.77
C HIS A 118 -1.06 -14.08 4.72
N MET A 119 0.26 -13.91 4.62
CA MET A 119 0.87 -13.04 3.62
C MET A 119 0.64 -13.57 2.19
N ALA A 120 0.82 -14.88 1.96
CA ALA A 120 0.60 -15.50 0.66
C ALA A 120 -0.84 -15.33 0.16
N VAL A 121 -1.83 -15.42 1.06
CA VAL A 121 -3.23 -15.16 0.72
C VAL A 121 -3.45 -13.71 0.27
N VAL A 122 -2.80 -12.75 0.93
CA VAL A 122 -2.90 -11.33 0.53
C VAL A 122 -2.38 -11.15 -0.89
N PHE A 123 -1.18 -11.68 -1.21
CA PHE A 123 -0.62 -11.59 -2.55
C PHE A 123 -1.45 -12.34 -3.60
N HIS A 124 -1.92 -13.55 -3.28
CA HIS A 124 -2.79 -14.32 -4.19
C HIS A 124 -4.08 -13.57 -4.56
N ARG A 125 -4.66 -12.80 -3.63
CA ARG A 125 -5.89 -12.02 -3.88
C ARG A 125 -5.64 -10.59 -4.34
N LEU A 126 -4.40 -10.11 -4.31
CA LEU A 126 -4.08 -8.74 -4.68
C LEU A 126 -4.53 -8.34 -6.10
N PRO A 127 -4.42 -9.21 -7.14
CA PRO A 127 -4.91 -8.91 -8.48
C PRO A 127 -6.41 -8.55 -8.52
N GLU A 128 -7.22 -9.23 -7.71
CA GLU A 128 -8.67 -8.98 -7.60
C GLU A 128 -8.92 -7.53 -7.17
N PHE A 129 -8.18 -7.05 -6.17
CA PHE A 129 -8.31 -5.69 -5.65
C PHE A 129 -7.70 -4.64 -6.57
N VAL A 130 -6.67 -4.98 -7.34
CA VAL A 130 -6.10 -4.11 -8.37
C VAL A 130 -7.15 -3.78 -9.44
N GLU A 131 -7.89 -4.78 -9.92
CA GLU A 131 -8.95 -4.54 -10.90
C GLU A 131 -10.13 -3.77 -10.29
N GLN A 132 -10.56 -4.10 -9.07
CA GLN A 132 -11.59 -3.33 -8.36
C GLN A 132 -11.21 -1.86 -8.19
N ALA A 133 -9.95 -1.57 -7.86
CA ALA A 133 -9.47 -0.21 -7.72
C ALA A 133 -9.47 0.56 -9.05
N LYS A 134 -9.08 -0.09 -10.15
CA LYS A 134 -9.12 0.52 -11.50
C LYS A 134 -10.55 0.87 -11.92
N GLU A 135 -11.52 0.03 -11.60
CA GLU A 135 -12.94 0.28 -11.86
C GLU A 135 -13.44 1.50 -11.07
N GLN A 136 -13.04 1.62 -9.79
CA GLN A 136 -13.42 2.76 -8.94
C GLN A 136 -12.81 4.08 -9.40
N ASP A 137 -11.58 4.07 -9.92
CA ASP A 137 -10.87 5.30 -10.32
C ASP A 137 -11.30 5.88 -11.68
N GLY A 138 -12.20 5.21 -12.41
CA GLY A 138 -12.80 5.76 -13.63
C GLY A 138 -11.80 6.22 -14.70
N GLY A 139 -10.62 5.60 -14.77
CA GLY A 139 -9.62 5.79 -15.83
C GLY A 139 -8.99 7.18 -15.97
N SER A 140 -9.24 8.13 -15.06
CA SER A 140 -8.79 9.52 -15.22
C SER A 140 -7.84 9.96 -14.11
N LEU A 141 -6.66 9.35 -14.07
CA LEU A 141 -5.53 9.98 -13.38
C LEU A 141 -4.88 10.94 -14.35
N GLY A 142 -5.01 12.23 -14.03
CA GLY A 142 -4.52 13.36 -14.80
C GLY A 142 -3.06 13.20 -15.16
N VAL A 143 -2.80 12.64 -16.34
CA VAL A 143 -1.51 12.77 -17.00
C VAL A 143 -1.38 14.25 -17.34
N LYS A 144 -0.37 14.93 -16.79
CA LYS A 144 0.13 16.14 -17.43
C LYS A 144 0.55 15.72 -18.83
N ALA A 145 -0.29 16.02 -19.83
CA ALA A 145 0.01 15.69 -21.21
C ALA A 145 1.41 16.21 -21.49
N ALA A 146 2.35 15.32 -21.79
CA ALA A 146 3.72 15.75 -22.06
C ALA A 146 3.66 16.74 -23.23
N ASP A 147 4.14 17.97 -23.03
CA ASP A 147 4.07 19.01 -24.06
C ASP A 147 4.93 18.67 -25.28
N ASP A 148 5.94 17.79 -25.10
CA ASP A 148 6.91 17.37 -26.09
C ASP A 148 6.59 15.98 -26.69
N PRO A 149 6.52 15.83 -28.04
CA PRO A 149 6.31 14.55 -28.70
C PRO A 149 7.39 13.50 -28.39
N GLU A 150 8.67 13.89 -28.24
CA GLU A 150 9.74 12.92 -27.94
C GLU A 150 9.56 12.31 -26.56
N LYS A 151 9.14 13.14 -25.59
CA LYS A 151 8.87 12.70 -24.22
C LYS A 151 7.69 11.73 -24.18
N ARG A 152 6.65 11.94 -24.99
CA ARG A 152 5.52 11.01 -25.13
C ARG A 152 5.99 9.65 -25.65
N GLU A 153 6.87 9.63 -26.64
CA GLU A 153 7.38 8.38 -27.21
C GLU A 153 8.22 7.59 -26.18
N ARG A 154 9.09 8.26 -25.44
CA ARG A 154 9.89 7.63 -24.36
C ARG A 154 9.00 7.07 -23.25
N LEU A 155 7.97 7.81 -22.84
CA LEU A 155 6.99 7.34 -21.86
C LEU A 155 6.19 6.14 -22.38
N ALA A 156 5.77 6.16 -23.65
CA ALA A 156 5.08 5.03 -24.27
C ALA A 156 5.96 3.77 -24.29
N LYS A 157 7.24 3.91 -24.63
CA LYS A 157 8.24 2.82 -24.57
C LYS A 157 8.40 2.29 -23.15
N TYR A 158 8.49 3.17 -22.16
CA TYR A 158 8.57 2.79 -20.75
C TYR A 158 7.34 1.98 -20.30
N TYR A 159 6.12 2.41 -20.60
CA TYR A 159 4.92 1.66 -20.19
C TYR A 159 4.79 0.33 -20.93
N ALA A 160 5.22 0.25 -22.20
CA ALA A 160 5.30 -1.01 -22.93
C ALA A 160 6.30 -1.96 -22.26
N LYS A 161 7.50 -1.48 -21.92
CA LYS A 161 8.51 -2.27 -21.22
C LYS A 161 8.07 -2.67 -19.80
N LYS A 162 7.38 -1.79 -19.07
CA LYS A 162 6.79 -2.11 -17.75
C LYS A 162 5.76 -3.24 -17.84
N LYS A 163 4.92 -3.26 -18.89
CA LYS A 163 3.95 -4.33 -19.09
C LYS A 163 4.62 -5.66 -19.40
N GLU A 164 5.68 -5.64 -20.22
CA GLU A 164 6.51 -6.82 -20.49
C GLU A 164 7.21 -7.30 -19.21
N SER A 165 7.81 -6.40 -18.43
CA SER A 165 8.54 -6.74 -17.20
C SER A 165 7.65 -7.35 -16.13
N LEU A 166 6.36 -6.98 -16.08
CA LEU A 166 5.37 -7.59 -15.20
C LEU A 166 5.06 -9.05 -15.59
N GLN A 167 5.19 -9.41 -16.87
CA GLN A 167 5.00 -10.78 -17.35
C GLN A 167 6.25 -11.62 -17.16
N THR A 168 7.43 -11.04 -17.38
CA THR A 168 8.72 -11.73 -17.23
C THR A 168 9.24 -11.76 -15.79
N GLY A 169 8.74 -10.88 -14.92
CA GLY A 169 9.24 -10.69 -13.56
C GLY A 169 10.58 -9.95 -13.49
N GLU A 170 11.05 -9.35 -14.59
CA GLU A 170 12.36 -8.69 -14.67
C GLU A 170 12.52 -7.53 -13.69
N TRP A 171 11.46 -6.73 -13.49
CA TRP A 171 11.43 -5.56 -12.60
C TRP A 171 10.76 -5.86 -11.25
N GLY A 172 10.75 -7.14 -10.87
CA GLY A 172 10.08 -7.62 -9.67
C GLY A 172 8.62 -8.00 -9.90
N SER A 173 8.05 -8.53 -8.84
CA SER A 173 6.70 -9.07 -8.76
C SER A 173 5.75 -8.06 -8.10
N GLN A 174 4.59 -8.56 -7.63
CA GLN A 174 3.67 -7.79 -6.83
C GLN A 174 4.29 -7.28 -5.53
N ARG A 175 3.91 -6.07 -5.14
CA ARG A 175 4.38 -5.40 -3.92
C ARG A 175 3.24 -4.73 -3.18
N LEU A 176 3.39 -4.66 -1.87
CA LEU A 176 2.48 -3.94 -0.96
C LEU A 176 3.28 -3.31 0.17
N LEU A 177 2.64 -2.41 0.91
CA LEU A 177 3.19 -1.86 2.15
C LEU A 177 2.57 -2.59 3.35
N LEU A 178 3.38 -3.01 4.30
CA LEU A 178 2.92 -3.43 5.60
C LEU A 178 3.05 -2.25 6.57
N ALA A 179 1.92 -1.74 7.05
CA ALA A 179 1.86 -0.61 7.96
C ALA A 179 1.67 -1.10 9.40
N MET A 180 2.73 -1.04 10.19
CA MET A 180 2.75 -1.51 11.58
C MET A 180 2.55 -0.35 12.55
N ILE A 181 1.51 -0.45 13.37
CA ILE A 181 1.22 0.50 14.43
C ILE A 181 1.87 0.03 15.75
N ASP A 182 2.64 0.90 16.39
CA ASP A 182 3.07 0.69 17.78
C ASP A 182 1.90 1.00 18.73
N LYS A 183 1.40 -0.04 19.40
CA LYS A 183 0.33 0.04 20.43
C LYS A 183 0.84 -0.32 21.82
N GLY A 184 2.14 -0.17 22.09
CA GLY A 184 2.75 -0.42 23.40
C GLY A 184 2.17 0.45 24.53
N MET A 185 2.80 0.38 25.71
CA MET A 185 2.37 1.05 26.95
C MET A 185 2.31 2.59 26.81
N GLY A 186 1.22 3.09 26.24
CA GLY A 186 1.01 4.51 25.93
C GLY A 186 1.41 4.94 24.52
N GLY A 187 1.44 4.00 23.56
CA GLY A 187 1.90 4.20 22.18
C GLY A 187 1.57 5.58 21.59
N ASP A 188 2.58 6.21 21.02
CA ASP A 188 2.53 7.57 20.47
C ASP A 188 1.77 7.68 19.12
N GLY A 189 1.22 6.55 18.65
CA GLY A 189 0.53 6.46 17.37
C GLY A 189 1.46 6.36 16.17
N THR A 190 2.74 6.07 16.38
CA THR A 190 3.72 5.84 15.30
C THR A 190 3.28 4.68 14.40
N VAL A 191 3.40 4.91 13.10
CA VAL A 191 3.17 3.90 12.05
C VAL A 191 4.46 3.70 11.27
N ALA A 192 5.00 2.48 11.31
CA ALA A 192 6.15 2.07 10.51
C ALA A 192 5.68 1.39 9.22
N TYR A 193 6.23 1.79 8.08
CA TYR A 193 5.90 1.22 6.78
C TYR A 193 7.03 0.35 6.26
N TYR A 194 6.73 -0.90 5.91
CA TYR A 194 7.66 -1.83 5.29
C TYR A 194 7.21 -2.15 3.87
N VAL A 195 8.13 -2.08 2.90
CA VAL A 195 7.86 -2.58 1.54
C VAL A 195 8.00 -4.10 1.55
N VAL A 196 6.93 -4.80 1.18
CA VAL A 196 6.90 -6.26 1.07
C VAL A 196 6.69 -6.61 -0.40
N GLN A 197 7.50 -7.52 -0.90
CA GLN A 197 7.43 -7.99 -2.29
C GLN A 197 7.33 -9.52 -2.34
N GLU A 198 6.69 -10.02 -3.37
CA GLU A 198 6.55 -11.45 -3.61
C GLU A 198 7.81 -12.04 -4.29
N GLY A 199 8.24 -13.24 -3.91
CA GLY A 199 9.30 -13.96 -4.63
C GLY A 199 10.75 -13.57 -4.31
N GLU A 200 11.67 -14.06 -5.14
CA GLU A 200 13.12 -14.00 -4.90
C GLU A 200 13.68 -12.64 -5.29
N VAL A 201 14.35 -11.99 -4.33
CA VAL A 201 15.09 -10.76 -4.61
C VAL A 201 16.35 -11.14 -5.34
N LYS A 202 16.56 -10.65 -6.58
CA LYS A 202 17.83 -10.85 -7.27
C LYS A 202 18.98 -10.41 -6.33
N PRO A 203 19.99 -11.26 -6.08
CA PRO A 203 21.10 -10.88 -5.23
C PRO A 203 21.77 -9.65 -5.85
N ARG A 204 21.94 -8.60 -5.05
CA ARG A 204 22.70 -7.43 -5.47
C ARG A 204 24.15 -7.87 -5.68
N GLN A 205 24.59 -7.94 -6.92
CA GLN A 205 26.02 -7.98 -7.21
C GLN A 205 26.56 -6.60 -6.85
N ASN A 206 27.14 -6.50 -5.65
CA ASN A 206 27.96 -5.37 -5.25
C ASN A 206 29.31 -5.42 -5.96
#